data_AF-A0A1G6DXD3-F1
#
_entry.id   AF-A0A1G6DXD3-F1
#
_cell.length_a   1.000
_cell.length_b   1.000
_cell.length_c   1.000
_cell.angle_alpha   90.00
_cell.angle_beta   90.00
_cell.angle_gamma   90.00
#
_symmetry.space_group_name_H-M   'P 1'
#
loop_
_entity.id
_entity.type
_entity.pdbx_description
1 polymer ?
#
loop_
_entity_poly.entity_id
_entity_poly.type
_entity_poly.pdbx_seq_one_letter_code
_entity_poly.pdbx_strand_id
1 'polypeptide(L)'
;MELKEFAQDMKTAIQERLGEGYDVKVTEVMKNNDTMLTGITIQREGENVAPSMYINDTFERVERGEVSFDDAVNRLVDMYDSHKRPEINVDFFKDYDNVKDHLKICMINTDANSKLLEDTPHLDYGDLSGIVRFEFPNDELRGGTIMIKEQHLEAWGIDANTLLQDAMVCESNRDYRAISMNAMLEEMMGEAAPEETAGGMFVITNEEKMNGASAIMNDQLLGDLAEKNHSQYLAVLPSSVHEIIAVPVPTKDEAIAMKDIVQSVNSTELAQEDILSGNVYIYDAESREMTIAGEQEPMKVVMPEKKEAERTQVADKADKAKDSNIRKFSFANKIQENKGVADKANEARQAEKAIDAVKKTEPALG
;
A
#
# COMPACT_ATOMS: atom_id res chain seq x y z
N MET A 1 11.74 20.33 20.56
CA MET A 1 12.78 19.29 20.63
C MET A 1 12.87 18.71 19.23
N GLU A 2 14.03 18.38 18.67
CA GLU A 2 14.04 17.82 17.31
C GLU A 2 13.61 16.34 17.33
N LEU A 3 12.92 15.85 16.30
CA LEU A 3 12.44 14.45 16.23
C LEU A 3 13.59 13.44 16.42
N LYS A 4 14.78 13.74 15.88
CA LYS A 4 15.96 12.87 16.01
C LYS A 4 16.47 12.78 17.46
N GLU A 5 16.41 13.89 18.19
CA GLU A 5 16.78 13.94 19.60
C GLU A 5 15.76 13.17 20.43
N PHE A 6 14.47 13.42 20.21
CA PHE A 6 13.38 12.68 20.82
C PHE A 6 13.49 11.17 20.58
N ALA A 7 13.81 10.74 19.34
CA ALA A 7 14.00 9.33 19.01
C ALA A 7 15.13 8.68 19.82
N GLN A 8 16.22 9.41 20.02
CA GLN A 8 17.37 8.92 20.77
C GLN A 8 17.10 8.87 22.28
N ASP A 9 16.34 9.83 22.81
CA ASP A 9 15.86 9.83 24.19
C ASP A 9 14.89 8.66 24.41
N MET A 10 13.93 8.45 23.50
CA MET A 10 13.01 7.32 23.53
C MET A 10 13.76 5.99 23.52
N LYS A 11 14.74 5.83 22.60
CA LYS A 11 15.59 4.63 22.55
C LYS A 11 16.25 4.37 23.91
N THR A 12 16.84 5.40 24.51
CA THR A 12 17.58 5.27 25.78
C THR A 12 16.63 4.87 26.91
N ALA A 13 15.49 5.56 27.04
CA ALA A 13 14.50 5.26 28.08
C ALA A 13 13.88 3.86 27.93
N ILE A 14 13.58 3.43 26.70
CA ILE A 14 13.07 2.07 26.43
C ILE A 14 14.14 1.03 26.76
N GLN A 15 15.39 1.25 26.35
CA GLN A 15 16.50 0.34 26.64
C GLN A 15 16.72 0.16 28.15
N GLU A 16 16.69 1.25 28.92
CA GLU A 16 16.84 1.21 30.38
C GLU A 16 15.71 0.44 31.06
N ARG A 17 14.47 0.54 30.55
CA ARG A 17 13.31 -0.17 31.10
C ARG A 17 13.32 -1.67 30.79
N LEU A 18 13.72 -2.04 29.58
CA LEU A 18 13.73 -3.46 29.15
C LEU A 18 14.96 -4.22 29.67
N GLY A 19 16.08 -3.53 29.89
CA GLY A 19 17.28 -4.09 30.48
C GLY A 19 18.10 -4.97 29.54
N GLU A 20 18.96 -5.80 30.13
CA GLU A 20 19.85 -6.71 29.40
C GLU A 20 19.05 -7.85 28.74
N GLY A 21 19.31 -8.13 27.47
CA GLY A 21 18.56 -9.11 26.64
C GLY A 21 17.70 -8.49 25.53
N TYR A 22 17.68 -7.16 25.44
CA TYR A 22 17.03 -6.41 24.35
C TYR A 22 18.01 -5.44 23.70
N ASP A 23 17.87 -5.25 22.39
CA ASP A 23 18.58 -4.26 21.59
C ASP A 23 17.57 -3.28 20.98
N VAL A 24 17.60 -2.04 21.44
CA VAL A 24 16.69 -0.98 20.98
C VAL A 24 17.41 -0.08 19.97
N LYS A 25 16.82 0.06 18.79
CA LYS A 25 17.37 0.85 17.68
C LYS A 25 16.39 1.91 17.19
N VAL A 26 16.92 3.11 16.97
CA VAL A 26 16.26 4.10 16.11
C VAL A 26 16.49 3.67 14.67
N THR A 27 15.42 3.69 13.89
CA THR A 27 15.45 3.20 12.51
C THR A 27 14.59 4.08 11.64
N GLU A 28 15.08 4.43 10.46
CA GLU A 28 14.31 5.17 9.46
C GLU A 28 13.62 4.16 8.51
N VAL A 29 12.40 4.46 8.06
CA VAL A 29 11.65 3.65 7.10
C VAL A 29 11.08 4.54 6.02
N MET A 30 11.43 4.24 4.78
CA MET A 30 10.76 4.81 3.62
C MET A 30 9.39 4.13 3.44
N LYS A 31 8.33 4.92 3.56
CA LYS A 31 6.95 4.58 3.22
C LYS A 31 6.63 5.04 1.80
N ASN A 32 5.41 4.76 1.35
CA ASN A 32 4.89 5.25 0.08
C ASN A 32 4.94 6.79 0.03
N ASN A 33 5.05 7.32 -1.18
CA ASN A 33 5.24 8.73 -1.53
C ASN A 33 6.52 9.33 -0.90
N ASP A 34 7.58 8.52 -0.86
CA ASP A 34 8.90 8.85 -0.30
C ASP A 34 8.87 9.39 1.14
N THR A 35 7.83 9.03 1.90
CA THR A 35 7.60 9.49 3.28
C THR A 35 8.56 8.76 4.22
N MET A 36 9.53 9.48 4.79
CA MET A 36 10.49 8.91 5.73
C MET A 36 9.96 8.98 7.17
N LEU A 37 9.64 7.82 7.76
CA LEU A 37 9.23 7.73 9.15
C LEU A 37 10.38 7.31 10.05
N THR A 38 10.41 7.86 11.26
CA THR A 38 11.34 7.43 12.30
C THR A 38 10.62 6.45 13.22
N GLY A 39 11.22 5.29 13.44
CA GLY A 39 10.65 4.25 14.30
C GLY A 39 11.66 3.66 15.27
N ILE A 40 11.14 3.16 16.39
CA ILE A 40 11.88 2.39 17.37
C ILE A 40 11.68 0.90 17.07
N THR A 41 12.79 0.19 16.90
CA THR A 41 12.82 -1.27 16.76
C THR A 41 13.37 -1.85 18.05
N ILE A 42 12.66 -2.82 18.61
CA ILE A 42 13.06 -3.51 19.83
C ILE A 42 13.28 -4.97 19.48
N GLN A 43 14.53 -5.45 19.56
CA GLN A 43 14.89 -6.82 19.24
C GLN A 43 15.28 -7.56 20.52
N ARG A 44 14.63 -8.69 20.80
CA ARG A 44 15.04 -9.57 21.89
C ARG A 44 16.17 -10.49 21.42
N GLU A 45 17.10 -10.81 22.30
CA GLU A 45 18.14 -11.81 21.99
C GLU A 45 17.53 -13.14 21.52
N GLY A 46 18.01 -13.64 20.38
CA GLY A 46 17.52 -14.87 19.75
C GLY A 46 16.36 -14.67 18.76
N GLU A 47 15.74 -13.49 18.67
CA GLU A 47 14.71 -13.20 17.67
C GLU A 47 15.32 -12.67 16.37
N ASN A 48 14.86 -13.22 15.24
CA ASN A 48 15.31 -12.82 13.89
C ASN A 48 14.48 -11.69 13.28
N VAL A 49 13.33 -11.37 13.86
CA VAL A 49 12.39 -10.36 13.35
C VAL A 49 11.99 -9.45 14.51
N ALA A 50 12.04 -8.14 14.27
CA ALA A 50 11.65 -7.13 15.25
C ALA A 50 10.74 -6.08 14.58
N PRO A 51 9.55 -5.80 15.14
CA PRO A 51 8.67 -4.77 14.61
C PRO A 51 9.30 -3.38 14.79
N SER A 52 9.01 -2.47 13.86
CA SER A 52 9.32 -1.06 14.00
C SER A 52 8.08 -0.27 14.35
N MET A 53 8.14 0.46 15.45
CA MET A 53 7.04 1.28 15.94
C MET A 53 7.35 2.74 15.62
N TYR A 54 6.55 3.36 14.74
CA TYR A 54 6.77 4.75 14.31
C TYR A 54 6.44 5.72 15.44
N ILE A 55 7.27 6.75 15.59
CA ILE A 55 7.16 7.70 16.72
C ILE A 55 6.83 9.12 16.30
N ASN A 56 6.65 9.39 15.00
CA ASN A 56 6.33 10.72 14.46
C ASN A 56 5.10 11.34 15.14
N ASP A 57 3.95 10.68 15.11
CA ASP A 57 2.72 11.16 15.78
C ASP A 57 2.88 11.28 17.30
N THR A 58 3.63 10.34 17.89
CA THR A 58 3.89 10.35 19.34
C THR A 58 4.70 11.58 19.72
N PHE A 59 5.71 11.92 18.93
CA PHE A 59 6.51 13.13 19.08
C PHE A 59 5.63 14.39 18.99
N GLU A 60 4.78 14.51 17.97
CA GLU A 60 3.88 15.67 17.83
C GLU A 60 2.92 15.84 19.01
N ARG A 61 2.42 14.74 19.57
CA ARG A 61 1.52 14.76 20.73
C ARG A 61 2.25 15.16 22.01
N VAL A 62 3.49 14.71 22.18
CA VAL A 62 4.35 15.14 23.30
C VAL A 62 4.71 16.62 23.17
N GLU A 63 5.06 17.11 21.97
CA GLU A 63 5.35 18.53 21.76
C GLU A 63 4.14 19.44 22.03
N ARG A 64 2.92 18.96 21.72
CA ARG A 64 1.66 19.64 22.07
C ARG A 64 1.28 19.53 23.55
N GLY A 65 2.01 18.73 24.34
CA GLY A 65 1.72 18.50 25.76
C GLY A 65 0.48 17.63 26.01
N GLU A 66 0.00 16.91 25.00
CA GLU A 66 -1.16 16.01 25.13
C GLU A 66 -0.81 14.71 25.85
N VAL A 67 0.46 14.29 25.77
CA VAL A 67 1.00 13.06 26.37
C VAL A 67 2.36 13.40 26.98
N SER A 68 2.67 12.86 28.15
CA SER A 68 4.00 13.01 28.73
C SER A 68 5.02 12.09 28.04
N PHE A 69 6.31 12.45 28.09
CA PHE A 69 7.37 11.59 27.56
C PHE A 69 7.34 10.18 28.19
N ASP A 70 7.17 10.09 29.52
CA ASP A 70 7.13 8.82 30.23
C ASP A 70 5.93 7.95 29.83
N ASP A 71 4.76 8.56 29.60
CA ASP A 71 3.57 7.85 29.11
C ASP A 71 3.75 7.36 27.68
N ALA A 72 4.42 8.14 26.82
CA ALA A 72 4.78 7.72 25.47
C ALA A 72 5.71 6.50 25.50
N VAL A 73 6.73 6.50 26.37
CA VAL A 73 7.62 5.34 26.56
C VAL A 73 6.84 4.12 27.08
N ASN A 74 5.96 4.29 28.08
CA ASN A 74 5.13 3.21 28.61
C ASN A 74 4.29 2.57 27.49
N ARG A 75 3.61 3.40 26.71
CA ARG A 75 2.74 2.94 25.62
C ARG A 75 3.48 2.13 24.57
N LEU A 76 4.71 2.53 24.21
CA LEU A 76 5.53 1.80 23.24
C LEU A 76 5.99 0.45 23.79
N VAL A 77 6.35 0.37 25.08
CA VAL A 77 6.70 -0.90 25.73
C VAL A 77 5.47 -1.81 25.84
N ASP A 78 4.33 -1.28 26.27
CA ASP A 78 3.07 -2.04 26.36
C ASP A 78 2.63 -2.56 24.98
N MET A 79 2.82 -1.75 23.94
CA MET A 79 2.58 -2.16 22.56
C MET A 79 3.52 -3.31 22.16
N TYR A 80 4.80 -3.23 22.50
CA TYR A 80 5.75 -4.31 22.25
C TYR A 80 5.40 -5.63 22.96
N ASP A 81 4.97 -5.56 24.21
CA ASP A 81 4.65 -6.72 25.06
C ASP A 81 3.31 -7.37 24.72
N SER A 82 2.32 -6.58 24.29
CA SER A 82 0.97 -7.06 23.94
C SER A 82 0.92 -7.83 22.62
N HIS A 83 1.97 -7.75 21.79
CA HIS A 83 2.03 -8.42 20.50
C HIS A 83 2.59 -9.84 20.63
N LYS A 84 1.72 -10.85 20.43
CA LYS A 84 2.17 -12.23 20.17
C LYS A 84 2.96 -12.24 18.87
N ARG A 85 4.20 -12.71 18.92
CA ARG A 85 5.05 -12.86 17.74
C ARG A 85 5.06 -14.32 17.32
N PRO A 86 4.67 -14.63 16.08
CA PRO A 86 4.97 -15.94 15.52
C PRO A 86 6.49 -16.05 15.34
N GLU A 87 7.06 -17.21 15.64
CA GLU A 87 8.43 -17.53 15.25
C GLU A 87 8.44 -17.73 13.72
N ILE A 88 8.89 -16.72 12.99
CA ILE A 88 8.93 -16.77 11.52
C ILE A 88 10.28 -17.32 11.09
N ASN A 89 10.31 -18.56 10.61
CA ASN A 89 11.45 -19.02 9.85
C ASN A 89 11.37 -18.44 8.43
N VAL A 90 12.24 -17.48 8.12
CA VAL A 90 12.30 -16.79 6.82
C VAL A 90 13.11 -17.53 5.75
N ASP A 91 13.56 -18.77 6.03
CA ASP A 91 14.31 -19.58 5.06
C ASP A 91 13.54 -19.82 3.76
N PHE A 92 12.19 -19.85 3.82
CA PHE A 92 11.35 -20.00 2.61
C PHE A 92 11.65 -18.91 1.57
N PHE A 93 11.96 -17.68 2.03
CA PHE A 93 12.15 -16.52 1.16
C PHE A 93 13.49 -16.54 0.41
N LYS A 94 14.38 -17.49 0.72
CA LYS A 94 15.66 -17.67 0.00
C LYS A 94 15.47 -18.34 -1.35
N ASP A 95 14.33 -19.00 -1.58
CA ASP A 95 14.02 -19.74 -2.79
C ASP A 95 12.79 -19.13 -3.45
N TYR A 96 12.97 -18.67 -4.69
CA TYR A 96 11.91 -18.00 -5.44
C TYR A 96 10.72 -18.91 -5.72
N ASP A 97 10.92 -20.23 -5.82
CA ASP A 97 9.84 -21.18 -6.06
C ASP A 97 8.82 -21.19 -4.90
N ASN A 98 9.22 -20.80 -3.68
CA ASN A 98 8.30 -20.66 -2.54
C ASN A 98 7.61 -19.28 -2.48
N VAL A 99 8.00 -18.34 -3.35
CA VAL A 99 7.58 -16.93 -3.30
C VAL A 99 6.62 -16.60 -4.45
N LYS A 100 6.90 -17.12 -5.65
CA LYS A 100 6.25 -16.69 -6.91
C LYS A 100 4.73 -16.82 -6.94
N ASP A 101 4.15 -17.78 -6.23
CA ASP A 101 2.69 -18.02 -6.18
C ASP A 101 1.97 -17.15 -5.13
N HIS A 102 2.70 -16.31 -4.40
CA HIS A 102 2.20 -15.44 -3.33
C HIS A 102 2.58 -13.97 -3.57
N LEU A 103 2.81 -13.62 -4.83
CA LEU A 103 3.11 -12.26 -5.24
C LEU A 103 1.82 -11.44 -5.38
N LYS A 104 1.94 -10.14 -5.22
CA LYS A 104 0.89 -9.17 -5.52
C LYS A 104 1.46 -7.89 -6.07
N ILE A 105 0.66 -7.20 -6.87
CA ILE A 105 1.00 -5.87 -7.36
C ILE A 105 0.38 -4.84 -6.42
N CYS A 106 1.13 -3.80 -6.11
CA CYS A 106 0.63 -2.63 -5.38
C CYS A 106 0.92 -1.40 -6.24
N MET A 107 -0.14 -0.66 -6.60
CA MET A 107 0.00 0.59 -7.32
C MET A 107 0.48 1.69 -6.38
N ILE A 108 1.46 2.47 -6.84
CA ILE A 108 1.97 3.66 -6.19
C ILE A 108 2.11 4.78 -7.21
N ASN A 109 2.18 6.03 -6.74
CA ASN A 109 2.44 7.17 -7.64
C ASN A 109 3.89 7.13 -8.14
N THR A 110 4.12 7.21 -9.44
CA THR A 110 5.49 7.14 -10.01
C THR A 110 6.35 8.30 -9.52
N ASP A 111 5.88 9.54 -9.69
CA ASP A 111 6.68 10.73 -9.38
C ASP A 111 6.93 10.86 -7.87
N ALA A 112 5.91 10.60 -7.04
CA ALA A 112 6.05 10.71 -5.59
C ALA A 112 6.93 9.61 -4.97
N ASN A 113 7.22 8.53 -5.70
CA ASN A 113 8.04 7.41 -5.24
C ASN A 113 9.35 7.25 -6.02
N SER A 114 9.82 8.30 -6.70
CA SER A 114 11.01 8.24 -7.55
C SER A 114 12.23 7.63 -6.84
N LYS A 115 12.47 7.91 -5.55
CA LYS A 115 13.59 7.32 -4.81
C LYS A 115 13.38 5.84 -4.50
N LEU A 116 12.17 5.46 -4.10
CA LEU A 116 11.82 4.05 -3.87
C LEU A 116 12.00 3.21 -5.14
N LEU A 117 11.64 3.77 -6.30
CA LEU A 117 11.67 3.10 -7.60
C LEU A 117 13.09 2.91 -8.15
N GLU A 118 14.12 3.59 -7.61
CA GLU A 118 15.52 3.39 -8.00
C GLU A 118 16.03 1.96 -7.75
N ASP A 119 15.51 1.29 -6.72
CA ASP A 119 15.95 -0.06 -6.31
C ASP A 119 14.81 -1.10 -6.25
N THR A 120 13.65 -0.76 -6.83
CA THR A 120 12.43 -1.58 -6.76
C THR A 120 11.97 -1.96 -8.17
N PRO A 121 11.87 -3.25 -8.53
CA PRO A 121 11.30 -3.67 -9.82
C PRO A 121 9.81 -3.29 -9.89
N HIS A 122 9.43 -2.66 -11.01
CA HIS A 122 8.09 -2.15 -11.24
C HIS A 122 7.70 -2.22 -12.72
N LEU A 123 6.39 -2.18 -12.96
CA LEU A 123 5.80 -1.86 -14.26
C LEU A 123 5.25 -0.44 -14.23
N ASP A 124 5.15 0.20 -15.40
CA ASP A 124 4.49 1.50 -15.54
C ASP A 124 3.03 1.32 -15.99
N TYR A 125 2.16 2.20 -15.50
CA TYR A 125 0.76 2.30 -15.91
C TYR A 125 0.27 3.75 -15.78
N GLY A 126 0.42 4.54 -16.85
CA GLY A 126 0.13 5.98 -16.83
C GLY A 126 1.06 6.75 -15.89
N ASP A 127 0.51 7.48 -14.93
CA ASP A 127 1.24 8.19 -13.87
C ASP A 127 1.54 7.31 -12.63
N LEU A 128 1.21 6.02 -12.70
CA LEU A 128 1.40 5.05 -11.64
C LEU A 128 2.48 4.02 -11.97
N SER A 129 3.07 3.45 -10.91
CA SER A 129 3.96 2.31 -10.96
C SER A 129 3.36 1.13 -10.19
N GLY A 130 3.40 -0.07 -10.76
CA GLY A 130 3.03 -1.30 -10.09
C GLY A 130 4.26 -1.98 -9.50
N ILE A 131 4.44 -1.89 -8.18
CA ILE A 131 5.52 -2.58 -7.46
C ILE A 131 5.08 -3.96 -6.98
N VAL A 132 6.04 -4.88 -6.82
CA VAL A 132 5.74 -6.25 -6.39
C VAL A 132 5.98 -6.42 -4.89
N ARG A 133 5.02 -7.07 -4.21
CA ARG A 133 5.17 -7.50 -2.83
C ARG A 133 4.89 -9.00 -2.70
N PHE A 134 5.61 -9.67 -1.82
CA PHE A 134 5.23 -10.97 -1.31
C PHE A 134 4.23 -10.80 -0.18
N GLU A 135 3.14 -11.56 -0.22
CA GLU A 135 2.09 -11.62 0.80
C GLU A 135 2.20 -12.94 1.57
N PHE A 136 2.21 -12.88 2.91
CA PHE A 136 2.31 -14.10 3.70
C PHE A 136 1.01 -14.92 3.60
N PRO A 137 1.07 -16.20 3.21
CA PRO A 137 -0.12 -17.03 3.07
C PRO A 137 -0.67 -17.54 4.42
N ASN A 138 0.05 -17.35 5.53
CA ASN A 138 -0.35 -17.85 6.85
C ASN A 138 -1.21 -16.83 7.61
N ASP A 139 -2.31 -17.30 8.20
CA ASP A 139 -3.27 -16.48 8.96
C ASP A 139 -2.62 -15.72 10.14
N GLU A 140 -1.58 -16.28 10.77
CA GLU A 140 -0.86 -15.61 11.86
C GLU A 140 -0.11 -14.35 11.43
N LEU A 141 0.20 -14.24 10.13
CA LEU A 141 0.89 -13.12 9.51
C LEU A 141 0.04 -12.44 8.45
N ARG A 142 -1.27 -12.67 8.46
CA ARG A 142 -2.19 -12.12 7.48
C ARG A 142 -2.07 -10.59 7.44
N GLY A 143 -1.89 -10.04 6.23
CA GLY A 143 -1.65 -8.62 6.01
C GLY A 143 -0.18 -8.19 6.10
N GLY A 144 0.72 -9.05 6.57
CA GLY A 144 2.16 -8.86 6.46
C GLY A 144 2.61 -8.94 5.00
N THR A 145 3.52 -8.06 4.60
CA THR A 145 4.12 -8.12 3.26
C THR A 145 5.61 -7.84 3.28
N ILE A 146 6.30 -8.32 2.24
CA ILE A 146 7.68 -7.96 1.94
C ILE A 146 7.70 -7.28 0.57
N MET A 147 8.19 -6.04 0.51
CA MET A 147 8.46 -5.37 -0.78
C MET A 147 9.64 -6.05 -1.46
N ILE A 148 9.47 -6.42 -2.73
CA ILE A 148 10.54 -7.02 -3.51
C ILE A 148 11.43 -5.89 -4.04
N LYS A 149 12.75 -6.01 -3.83
CA LYS A 149 13.78 -5.06 -4.27
C LYS A 149 14.76 -5.76 -5.21
N GLU A 150 15.53 -5.02 -6.00
CA GLU A 150 16.50 -5.56 -6.96
C GLU A 150 17.48 -6.56 -6.31
N GLN A 151 17.91 -6.33 -5.07
CA GLN A 151 18.76 -7.26 -4.32
C GLN A 151 18.13 -8.65 -4.10
N HIS A 152 16.80 -8.77 -4.05
CA HIS A 152 16.12 -10.06 -3.90
C HIS A 152 16.19 -10.84 -5.22
N LEU A 153 16.07 -10.14 -6.36
CA LEU A 153 16.17 -10.74 -7.70
C LEU A 153 17.59 -11.28 -7.93
N GLU A 154 18.61 -10.52 -7.54
CA GLU A 154 20.01 -10.98 -7.57
C GLU A 154 20.21 -12.25 -6.73
N ALA A 155 19.62 -12.32 -5.54
CA ALA A 155 19.72 -13.47 -4.66
C ALA A 155 19.00 -14.72 -5.22
N TRP A 156 17.86 -14.52 -5.87
CA TRP A 156 17.07 -15.57 -6.52
C TRP A 156 17.60 -15.98 -7.89
N GLY A 157 18.42 -15.13 -8.52
CA GLY A 157 18.93 -15.36 -9.87
C GLY A 157 17.87 -15.21 -10.97
N ILE A 158 16.86 -14.37 -10.75
CA ILE A 158 15.80 -14.04 -11.73
C ILE A 158 15.92 -12.60 -12.22
N ASP A 159 15.28 -12.27 -13.34
CA ASP A 159 15.15 -10.89 -13.83
C ASP A 159 13.80 -10.26 -13.43
N ALA A 160 13.71 -8.93 -13.53
CA ALA A 160 12.50 -8.17 -13.17
C ALA A 160 11.29 -8.54 -14.03
N ASN A 161 11.50 -8.90 -15.29
CA ASN A 161 10.41 -9.31 -16.19
C ASN A 161 9.78 -10.63 -15.74
N THR A 162 10.59 -11.60 -15.30
CA THR A 162 10.10 -12.86 -14.74
C THR A 162 9.24 -12.61 -13.51
N LEU A 163 9.74 -11.78 -12.57
CA LEU A 163 8.99 -11.40 -11.38
C LEU A 163 7.65 -10.74 -11.71
N LEU A 164 7.66 -9.74 -12.61
CA LEU A 164 6.47 -8.98 -12.95
C LEU A 164 5.44 -9.84 -13.69
N GLN A 165 5.87 -10.79 -14.52
CA GLN A 165 4.98 -11.74 -15.18
C GLN A 165 4.29 -12.66 -14.16
N ASP A 166 5.05 -13.25 -13.22
CA ASP A 166 4.48 -14.11 -12.18
C ASP A 166 3.54 -13.31 -11.25
N ALA A 167 3.89 -12.06 -10.92
CA ALA A 167 3.03 -11.16 -10.16
C ALA A 167 1.73 -10.81 -10.90
N MET A 168 1.78 -10.55 -12.22
CA MET A 168 0.59 -10.28 -13.03
C MET A 168 -0.35 -11.50 -13.10
N VAL A 169 0.19 -12.72 -13.12
CA VAL A 169 -0.60 -13.95 -13.05
C VAL A 169 -1.32 -14.05 -11.71
N CYS A 170 -0.62 -13.77 -10.60
CA CYS A 170 -1.24 -13.73 -9.27
C CYS A 170 -2.33 -12.65 -9.20
N GLU A 171 -2.05 -11.45 -9.70
CA GLU A 171 -2.97 -10.32 -9.69
C GLU A 171 -4.25 -10.59 -10.49
N SER A 172 -4.13 -11.28 -11.63
CA SER A 172 -5.27 -11.65 -12.48
C SER A 172 -6.20 -12.67 -11.81
N ASN A 173 -5.70 -13.43 -10.83
CA ASN A 173 -6.48 -14.40 -10.05
C ASN A 173 -6.95 -13.82 -8.70
N ARG A 174 -6.67 -12.53 -8.42
CA ARG A 174 -7.02 -11.91 -7.15
C ARG A 174 -8.50 -11.54 -7.14
N ASP A 175 -9.16 -11.86 -6.02
CA ASP A 175 -10.54 -11.50 -5.80
C ASP A 175 -10.66 -10.03 -5.37
N TYR A 176 -11.32 -9.26 -6.23
CA TYR A 176 -11.74 -7.90 -5.94
C TYR A 176 -13.25 -7.83 -5.83
N ARG A 177 -13.71 -6.90 -5.02
CA ARG A 177 -15.13 -6.63 -4.83
C ARG A 177 -15.43 -5.17 -5.16
N ALA A 178 -16.48 -4.96 -5.95
CA ALA A 178 -17.10 -3.65 -6.14
C ALA A 178 -18.34 -3.56 -5.25
N ILE A 179 -18.28 -2.72 -4.22
CA ILE A 179 -19.34 -2.54 -3.24
C ILE A 179 -19.96 -1.18 -3.47
N SER A 180 -21.30 -1.11 -3.60
CA SER A 180 -21.96 0.18 -3.69
C SER A 180 -21.77 0.95 -2.38
N MET A 181 -21.56 2.27 -2.48
CA MET A 181 -21.34 3.11 -1.30
C MET A 181 -22.51 3.00 -0.30
N ASN A 182 -23.75 2.88 -0.80
CA ASN A 182 -24.92 2.64 0.06
C ASN A 182 -24.78 1.32 0.86
N ALA A 183 -24.39 0.22 0.22
CA ALA A 183 -24.22 -1.06 0.92
C ALA A 183 -23.08 -0.99 1.96
N MET A 184 -22.01 -0.26 1.66
CA MET A 184 -20.92 -0.03 2.61
C MET A 184 -21.41 0.78 3.83
N LEU A 185 -22.19 1.85 3.60
CA LEU A 185 -22.79 2.62 4.69
C LEU A 185 -23.76 1.79 5.54
N GLU A 186 -24.57 0.94 4.92
CA GLU A 186 -25.48 0.03 5.62
C GLU A 186 -24.74 -0.92 6.55
N GLU A 187 -23.64 -1.52 6.07
CA GLU A 187 -22.79 -2.39 6.87
C GLU A 187 -22.21 -1.64 8.09
N MET A 188 -21.85 -0.37 7.91
CA MET A 188 -21.21 0.45 8.94
C MET A 188 -22.20 0.99 9.97
N MET A 189 -23.37 1.45 9.52
CA MET A 189 -24.40 2.04 10.39
C MET A 189 -25.30 0.98 11.03
N GLY A 190 -25.39 -0.22 10.45
CA GLY A 190 -26.30 -1.28 10.89
C GLY A 190 -27.78 -0.99 10.63
N GLU A 191 -28.07 0.02 9.79
CA GLU A 191 -29.39 0.44 9.35
C GLU A 191 -29.35 0.83 7.87
N ALA A 192 -30.53 0.86 7.22
CA ALA A 192 -30.63 1.16 5.79
C ALA A 192 -30.09 2.56 5.47
N ALA A 193 -29.24 2.67 4.45
CA ALA A 193 -28.77 3.95 3.97
C ALA A 193 -29.94 4.67 3.27
N PRO A 194 -30.08 6.01 3.41
CA PRO A 194 -31.08 6.74 2.65
C PRO A 194 -30.87 6.51 1.14
N GLU A 195 -31.95 6.22 0.38
CA GLU A 195 -31.85 5.91 -1.07
C GLU A 195 -31.07 6.97 -1.88
N GLU A 196 -31.06 8.23 -1.42
CA GLU A 196 -30.47 9.38 -2.11
C GLU A 196 -29.02 9.72 -1.72
N THR A 197 -28.33 8.94 -0.86
CA THR A 197 -27.02 9.38 -0.36
C THR A 197 -25.84 9.24 -1.31
N ALA A 198 -25.78 8.19 -2.14
CA ALA A 198 -24.58 7.89 -2.96
C ALA A 198 -24.88 7.06 -4.22
N GLY A 199 -26.03 7.33 -4.87
CA GLY A 199 -26.48 6.56 -6.04
C GLY A 199 -25.40 6.46 -7.12
N GLY A 200 -25.01 5.23 -7.45
CA GLY A 200 -24.05 4.95 -8.52
C GLY A 200 -22.57 4.95 -8.12
N MET A 201 -22.18 5.23 -6.88
CA MET A 201 -20.75 5.14 -6.50
C MET A 201 -20.38 3.74 -6.00
N PHE A 202 -19.22 3.24 -6.41
CA PHE A 202 -18.71 1.93 -6.03
C PHE A 202 -17.29 2.02 -5.47
N VAL A 203 -17.06 1.43 -4.31
CA VAL A 203 -15.73 1.22 -3.75
C VAL A 203 -15.22 -0.14 -4.23
N ILE A 204 -14.05 -0.14 -4.86
CA ILE A 204 -13.40 -1.34 -5.36
C ILE A 204 -12.13 -1.59 -4.56
N THR A 205 -12.06 -2.74 -3.89
CA THR A 205 -10.91 -3.16 -3.08
C THR A 205 -10.79 -4.69 -3.03
N ASN A 206 -9.74 -5.21 -2.41
CA ASN A 206 -9.53 -6.64 -2.18
C ASN A 206 -10.17 -7.10 -0.86
N GLU A 207 -10.09 -8.40 -0.55
CA GLU A 207 -10.64 -8.96 0.70
C GLU A 207 -9.98 -8.37 1.95
N GLU A 208 -8.68 -8.13 1.89
CA GLU A 208 -7.87 -7.55 2.97
C GLU A 208 -8.15 -6.06 3.18
N LYS A 209 -8.82 -5.39 2.23
CA LYS A 209 -8.96 -3.94 2.14
C LYS A 209 -7.63 -3.18 2.20
N MET A 210 -6.56 -3.77 1.67
CA MET A 210 -5.21 -3.21 1.74
C MET A 210 -4.46 -3.39 0.44
N ASN A 211 -3.96 -2.28 -0.08
CA ASN A 211 -3.32 -2.19 -1.40
C ASN A 211 -4.24 -2.69 -2.54
N GLY A 212 -5.56 -2.53 -2.38
CA GLY A 212 -6.56 -3.00 -3.33
C GLY A 212 -6.71 -2.12 -4.57
N ALA A 213 -6.06 -0.95 -4.63
CA ALA A 213 -6.19 -0.05 -5.77
C ALA A 213 -5.62 -0.61 -7.08
N SER A 214 -4.81 -1.69 -7.01
CA SER A 214 -4.38 -2.47 -8.18
C SER A 214 -5.54 -3.06 -9.00
N ALA A 215 -6.76 -3.11 -8.42
CA ALA A 215 -8.01 -3.38 -9.15
C ALA A 215 -8.21 -2.49 -10.39
N ILE A 216 -7.52 -1.33 -10.45
CA ILE A 216 -7.55 -0.44 -11.61
C ILE A 216 -7.08 -1.10 -12.91
N MET A 217 -6.25 -2.14 -12.83
CA MET A 217 -5.81 -2.95 -13.97
C MET A 217 -6.79 -4.08 -14.32
N ASN A 218 -7.83 -4.31 -13.52
CA ASN A 218 -8.80 -5.37 -13.74
C ASN A 218 -9.91 -4.92 -14.70
N ASP A 219 -9.59 -4.97 -15.99
CA ASP A 219 -10.49 -4.65 -17.10
C ASP A 219 -11.82 -5.43 -17.04
N GLN A 220 -11.78 -6.72 -16.67
CA GLN A 220 -13.00 -7.52 -16.56
C GLN A 220 -13.95 -7.00 -15.48
N LEU A 221 -13.42 -6.67 -14.30
CA LEU A 221 -14.20 -6.12 -13.19
C LEU A 221 -14.82 -4.76 -13.55
N LEU A 222 -14.05 -3.88 -14.18
CA LEU A 222 -14.51 -2.55 -14.60
C LEU A 222 -15.55 -2.64 -15.71
N GLY A 223 -15.34 -3.53 -16.69
CA GLY A 223 -16.32 -3.84 -17.74
C GLY A 223 -17.64 -4.36 -17.17
N ASP A 224 -17.58 -5.35 -16.27
CA ASP A 224 -18.77 -5.92 -15.64
C ASP A 224 -19.52 -4.88 -14.80
N LEU A 225 -18.80 -3.98 -14.13
CA LEU A 225 -19.38 -2.89 -13.36
C LEU A 225 -20.09 -1.88 -14.27
N ALA A 226 -19.47 -1.50 -15.40
CA ALA A 226 -20.05 -0.60 -16.38
C ALA A 226 -21.33 -1.19 -17.01
N GLU A 227 -21.28 -2.46 -17.40
CA GLU A 227 -22.42 -3.18 -18.00
C GLU A 227 -23.61 -3.27 -17.04
N LYS A 228 -23.37 -3.67 -15.78
CA LYS A 228 -24.41 -3.77 -14.74
C LYS A 228 -25.11 -2.44 -14.46
N ASN A 229 -24.40 -1.32 -14.64
CA ASN A 229 -24.93 0.02 -14.43
C ASN A 229 -25.38 0.70 -15.72
N HIS A 230 -25.39 -0.02 -16.85
CA HIS A 230 -25.77 0.50 -18.17
C HIS A 230 -25.00 1.77 -18.56
N SER A 231 -23.72 1.84 -18.23
CA SER A 231 -22.87 2.99 -18.51
C SER A 231 -21.77 2.64 -19.51
N GLN A 232 -21.49 3.56 -20.43
CA GLN A 232 -20.33 3.46 -21.32
C GLN A 232 -19.05 3.89 -20.63
N TYR A 233 -19.12 4.86 -19.71
CA TYR A 233 -17.95 5.42 -19.05
C TYR A 233 -18.02 5.21 -17.55
N LEU A 234 -16.87 4.90 -16.95
CA LEU A 234 -16.66 5.00 -15.52
C LEU A 234 -15.60 6.07 -15.24
N ALA A 235 -15.90 7.02 -14.36
CA ALA A 235 -14.90 7.82 -13.70
C ALA A 235 -14.26 6.98 -12.59
N VAL A 236 -12.95 6.77 -12.67
CA VAL A 236 -12.16 6.02 -11.68
C VAL A 236 -11.30 7.01 -10.90
N LEU A 237 -11.46 7.01 -9.58
CA LEU A 237 -10.81 7.93 -8.64
C LEU A 237 -9.81 7.14 -7.78
N PRO A 238 -8.54 7.05 -8.19
CA PRO A 238 -7.50 6.36 -7.44
C PRO A 238 -6.86 7.29 -6.40
N SER A 239 -7.67 7.83 -5.49
CA SER A 239 -7.17 8.71 -4.42
C SER A 239 -6.27 7.96 -3.42
N SER A 240 -6.55 6.68 -3.17
CA SER A 240 -5.93 5.84 -2.14
C SER A 240 -5.18 4.67 -2.77
N VAL A 241 -4.11 4.20 -2.13
CA VAL A 241 -3.44 2.94 -2.52
C VAL A 241 -4.27 1.71 -2.14
N HIS A 242 -5.23 1.84 -1.23
CA HIS A 242 -5.99 0.72 -0.67
C HIS A 242 -7.28 0.38 -1.43
N GLU A 243 -7.84 1.34 -2.16
CA GLU A 243 -9.08 1.19 -2.94
C GLU A 243 -9.14 2.20 -4.07
N ILE A 244 -9.97 1.91 -5.07
CA ILE A 244 -10.41 2.91 -6.05
C ILE A 244 -11.92 3.14 -5.91
N ILE A 245 -12.36 4.36 -6.20
CA ILE A 245 -13.78 4.64 -6.36
C ILE A 245 -14.10 4.65 -7.85
N ALA A 246 -15.14 3.92 -8.25
CA ALA A 246 -15.66 3.92 -9.60
C ALA A 246 -17.08 4.52 -9.62
N VAL A 247 -17.31 5.46 -10.54
CA VAL A 247 -18.60 6.16 -10.70
C VAL A 247 -19.02 6.06 -12.16
N PRO A 248 -20.13 5.38 -12.50
CA PRO A 248 -20.72 5.44 -13.82
C PRO A 248 -21.12 6.87 -14.17
N VAL A 249 -20.68 7.34 -15.34
CA VAL A 249 -20.97 8.68 -15.82
C VAL A 249 -21.47 8.64 -17.27
N PRO A 250 -22.44 9.49 -17.64
CA PRO A 250 -22.97 9.55 -19.00
C PRO A 250 -21.96 10.10 -20.01
N THR A 251 -20.99 10.92 -19.58
CA THR A 251 -20.00 11.56 -20.46
C THR A 251 -18.60 11.62 -19.85
N LYS A 252 -17.57 11.70 -20.71
CA LYS A 252 -16.18 11.91 -20.27
C LYS A 252 -15.99 13.26 -19.56
N ASP A 253 -16.75 14.28 -19.93
CA ASP A 253 -16.67 15.61 -19.31
C ASP A 253 -17.10 15.61 -17.84
N GLU A 254 -18.09 14.78 -17.48
CA GLU A 254 -18.51 14.62 -16.08
C GLU A 254 -17.43 13.91 -15.24
N ALA A 255 -16.69 12.97 -15.81
CA ALA A 255 -15.52 12.40 -15.13
C ALA A 255 -14.44 13.47 -14.90
N ILE A 256 -14.13 14.29 -15.90
CA ILE A 256 -13.13 15.36 -15.81
C ILE A 256 -13.47 16.33 -14.67
N ALA A 257 -14.75 16.66 -14.48
CA ALA A 257 -15.22 17.55 -13.43
C ALA A 257 -14.95 17.03 -12.00
N MET A 258 -14.72 15.73 -11.81
CA MET A 258 -14.43 15.14 -10.48
C MET A 258 -13.00 15.40 -9.99
N LYS A 259 -12.13 16.00 -10.82
CA LYS A 259 -10.72 16.24 -10.47
C LYS A 259 -10.55 17.10 -9.22
N ASP A 260 -11.36 18.14 -9.07
CA ASP A 260 -11.30 19.02 -7.90
C ASP A 260 -11.68 18.28 -6.61
N ILE A 261 -12.60 17.31 -6.69
CA ILE A 261 -13.00 16.48 -5.55
C ILE A 261 -11.84 15.58 -5.11
N VAL A 262 -11.20 14.90 -6.06
CA VAL A 262 -10.02 14.06 -5.78
C VAL A 262 -8.92 14.86 -5.10
N GLN A 263 -8.60 16.05 -5.62
CA GLN A 263 -7.57 16.91 -5.04
C GLN A 263 -7.94 17.42 -3.64
N SER A 264 -9.21 17.74 -3.41
CA SER A 264 -9.69 18.12 -2.07
C SER A 264 -9.52 16.97 -1.08
N VAL A 265 -9.95 15.74 -1.43
CA VAL A 265 -9.85 14.58 -0.54
C VAL A 265 -8.39 14.27 -0.20
N ASN A 266 -7.52 14.24 -1.21
CA ASN A 266 -6.10 13.96 -1.01
C ASN A 266 -5.42 14.99 -0.09
N SER A 267 -5.84 16.26 -0.13
CA SER A 267 -5.20 17.32 0.67
C SER A 267 -5.76 17.46 2.09
N THR A 268 -6.95 16.92 2.39
CA THR A 268 -7.59 17.10 3.70
C THR A 268 -7.86 15.82 4.48
N GLU A 269 -7.92 14.66 3.84
CA GLU A 269 -8.42 13.43 4.46
C GLU A 269 -7.44 12.25 4.45
N LEU A 270 -6.41 12.29 3.60
CA LEU A 270 -5.47 11.17 3.45
C LEU A 270 -4.12 11.51 4.06
N ALA A 271 -3.52 10.51 4.71
CA ALA A 271 -2.11 10.56 5.05
C ALA A 271 -1.30 10.58 3.76
N GLN A 272 -0.12 11.22 3.79
CA GLN A 272 0.71 11.37 2.59
C GLN A 272 1.06 10.01 1.99
N GLU A 273 1.33 9.00 2.80
CA GLU A 273 1.63 7.63 2.39
C GLU A 273 0.44 6.85 1.83
N ASP A 274 -0.80 7.30 2.03
CA ASP A 274 -1.98 6.59 1.53
C ASP A 274 -2.42 7.08 0.15
N ILE A 275 -1.97 8.29 -0.25
CA ILE A 275 -2.37 8.89 -1.53
C ILE A 275 -1.79 8.11 -2.72
N LEU A 276 -2.63 7.79 -3.70
CA LEU A 276 -2.18 7.12 -4.95
C LEU A 276 -2.08 8.11 -6.13
N SER A 277 -3.14 8.83 -6.48
CA SER A 277 -3.07 9.88 -7.50
C SER A 277 -4.06 11.02 -7.25
N GLY A 278 -3.69 12.21 -7.72
CA GLY A 278 -4.54 13.41 -7.77
C GLY A 278 -5.30 13.58 -9.08
N ASN A 279 -5.26 12.57 -9.96
CA ASN A 279 -5.92 12.56 -11.26
C ASN A 279 -7.22 11.74 -11.21
N VAL A 280 -8.09 11.98 -12.19
CA VAL A 280 -9.28 11.15 -12.47
C VAL A 280 -8.98 10.34 -13.70
N TYR A 281 -9.30 9.05 -13.70
CA TYR A 281 -9.14 8.20 -14.87
C TYR A 281 -10.52 7.88 -15.45
N ILE A 282 -10.56 7.56 -16.73
CA ILE A 282 -11.78 7.28 -17.48
C ILE A 282 -11.60 5.90 -18.08
N TYR A 283 -12.44 4.97 -17.63
CA TYR A 283 -12.57 3.66 -18.25
C TYR A 283 -13.70 3.72 -19.28
N ASP A 284 -13.38 3.36 -20.53
CA ASP A 284 -14.31 3.30 -21.65
C ASP A 284 -14.70 1.84 -21.90
N ALA A 285 -15.94 1.49 -21.56
CA ALA A 285 -16.43 0.11 -21.62
C ALA A 285 -16.58 -0.41 -23.07
N GLU A 286 -16.65 0.48 -24.06
CA GLU A 286 -16.71 0.08 -25.47
C GLU A 286 -15.32 -0.36 -25.97
N SER A 287 -14.28 0.44 -25.71
CA SER A 287 -12.91 0.11 -26.13
C SER A 287 -12.17 -0.79 -25.13
N ARG A 288 -12.65 -0.91 -23.89
CA ARG A 288 -11.97 -1.59 -22.77
C ARG A 288 -10.61 -0.97 -22.47
N GLU A 289 -10.55 0.36 -22.55
CA GLU A 289 -9.33 1.14 -22.32
C GLU A 289 -9.51 2.14 -21.17
N MET A 290 -8.41 2.38 -20.45
CA MET A 290 -8.31 3.39 -19.40
C MET A 290 -7.50 4.57 -19.92
N THR A 291 -7.94 5.81 -19.68
CA THR A 291 -7.20 7.04 -19.99
C THR A 291 -7.18 7.97 -18.79
N ILE A 292 -6.11 8.72 -18.59
CA ILE A 292 -6.12 9.84 -17.62
C ILE A 292 -7.04 10.94 -18.17
N ALA A 293 -7.89 11.50 -17.32
CA ALA A 293 -8.83 12.55 -17.70
C ALA A 293 -8.10 13.78 -18.26
N GLY A 294 -8.40 14.11 -19.52
CA GLY A 294 -7.74 15.18 -20.28
C GLY A 294 -6.62 14.70 -21.21
N GLU A 295 -6.25 13.42 -21.15
CA GLU A 295 -5.28 12.78 -22.05
C GLU A 295 -6.00 11.97 -23.14
N GLN A 296 -5.29 11.72 -24.25
CA GLN A 296 -5.82 10.95 -25.38
C GLN A 296 -5.26 9.53 -25.46
N GLU A 297 -4.07 9.29 -24.90
CA GLU A 297 -3.41 8.01 -25.01
C GLU A 297 -3.92 7.06 -23.91
N PRO A 298 -4.34 5.84 -24.26
CA PRO A 298 -4.74 4.85 -23.27
C PRO A 298 -3.54 4.39 -22.47
N MET A 299 -3.74 4.24 -21.16
CA MET A 299 -2.78 3.68 -20.24
C MET A 299 -2.51 2.21 -20.60
N LYS A 300 -1.23 1.85 -20.62
CA LYS A 300 -0.79 0.49 -20.92
C LYS A 300 0.21 0.05 -19.88
N VAL A 301 0.20 -1.24 -19.58
CA VAL A 301 1.25 -1.86 -18.77
C VAL A 301 2.53 -1.88 -19.58
N VAL A 302 3.55 -1.18 -19.09
CA VAL A 302 4.90 -1.19 -19.67
C VAL A 302 5.84 -1.89 -18.70
N MET A 303 6.46 -2.98 -19.14
CA MET A 303 7.46 -3.69 -18.35
C MET A 303 8.86 -3.10 -18.60
N PRO A 304 9.78 -3.20 -17.62
CA PRO A 304 11.13 -2.68 -17.77
C PRO A 304 11.86 -3.43 -18.88
N GLU A 305 12.74 -2.72 -19.60
CA GLU A 305 13.57 -3.33 -20.63
C GLU A 305 14.40 -4.48 -20.03
N LYS A 306 14.48 -5.60 -20.75
CA LYS A 306 15.36 -6.70 -20.35
C LYS A 306 16.79 -6.20 -20.33
N LYS A 307 17.37 -6.05 -19.14
CA LYS A 307 18.82 -5.91 -18.98
C LYS A 307 19.43 -7.19 -19.57
N GLU A 308 20.08 -7.10 -20.72
CA GLU A 308 20.88 -8.21 -21.23
C GLU A 308 21.89 -8.56 -20.14
N ALA A 309 21.76 -9.76 -19.56
CA ALA A 309 22.73 -10.24 -18.60
C ALA A 309 24.08 -10.30 -19.31
N GLU A 310 24.97 -9.35 -19.04
CA GLU A 310 26.39 -9.53 -19.32
C GLU A 310 26.79 -10.81 -18.60
N ARG A 311 26.92 -11.90 -19.36
CA ARG A 311 27.45 -13.18 -18.90
C ARG A 311 28.94 -12.99 -18.60
N THR A 312 29.25 -12.26 -17.56
CA THR A 312 30.54 -12.35 -16.89
C THR A 312 30.52 -13.68 -16.15
N GLN A 313 31.55 -14.50 -16.37
CA GLN A 313 31.68 -15.86 -15.85
C GLN A 313 31.48 -15.92 -14.32
N VAL A 314 30.28 -16.23 -13.84
CA VAL A 314 29.98 -16.47 -12.41
C VAL A 314 29.39 -17.88 -12.19
N ALA A 315 29.43 -18.75 -13.20
CA ALA A 315 29.01 -20.15 -13.05
C ALA A 315 29.90 -21.00 -12.11
N ASP A 316 31.08 -20.52 -11.70
CA ASP A 316 32.01 -21.25 -10.82
C ASP A 316 32.11 -20.70 -9.38
N LYS A 317 31.30 -19.69 -9.01
CA LYS A 317 31.29 -19.15 -7.62
C LYS A 317 30.02 -19.47 -6.81
N ALA A 318 29.01 -20.09 -7.43
CA ALA A 318 27.74 -20.41 -6.78
C ALA A 318 27.84 -21.44 -5.64
N ASP A 319 28.92 -22.24 -5.58
CA ASP A 319 29.11 -23.24 -4.52
C ASP A 319 29.96 -22.76 -3.33
N LYS A 320 30.62 -21.61 -3.41
CA LYS A 320 31.45 -21.07 -2.30
C LYS A 320 30.89 -19.82 -1.63
N ALA A 321 29.89 -19.16 -2.23
CA ALA A 321 29.26 -17.96 -1.67
C ALA A 321 28.08 -18.24 -0.73
N LYS A 322 27.57 -19.49 -0.69
CA LYS A 322 26.42 -19.86 0.14
C LYS A 322 26.69 -19.69 1.63
N ASP A 323 27.90 -19.94 2.15
CA ASP A 323 28.11 -19.84 3.61
C ASP A 323 28.53 -18.44 4.11
N SER A 324 29.21 -17.62 3.30
CA SER A 324 29.77 -16.34 3.78
C SER A 324 28.84 -15.14 3.61
N ASN A 325 27.96 -15.16 2.61
CA ASN A 325 26.96 -14.09 2.42
C ASN A 325 25.72 -14.31 3.29
N ILE A 326 25.39 -15.56 3.65
CA ILE A 326 24.22 -15.87 4.50
C ILE A 326 24.36 -15.29 5.91
N ARG A 327 25.59 -15.15 6.45
CA ARG A 327 25.79 -14.48 7.76
C ARG A 327 25.67 -12.95 7.72
N LYS A 328 25.69 -12.34 6.53
CA LYS A 328 25.49 -10.90 6.34
C LYS A 328 24.06 -10.53 5.93
N PHE A 329 23.21 -11.51 5.62
CA PHE A 329 21.77 -11.33 5.63
C PHE A 329 21.29 -11.21 7.08
N SER A 330 21.68 -10.12 7.76
CA SER A 330 20.80 -9.58 8.78
C SER A 330 19.55 -9.15 8.02
N PHE A 331 18.48 -9.93 8.12
CA PHE A 331 17.15 -9.49 7.75
C PHE A 331 16.78 -8.34 8.70
N ALA A 332 17.36 -7.16 8.46
CA ALA A 332 16.81 -5.89 8.89
C ALA A 332 15.62 -5.49 7.99
N ASN A 333 15.01 -6.46 7.29
CA ASN A 333 13.79 -6.27 6.54
C ASN A 333 12.64 -6.33 7.55
N LYS A 334 12.16 -5.14 7.87
CA LYS A 334 10.94 -4.92 8.64
C LYS A 334 9.80 -5.60 7.89
N ILE A 335 9.25 -6.67 8.46
CA ILE A 335 7.90 -7.09 8.09
C ILE A 335 7.03 -5.88 8.36
N GLN A 336 6.50 -5.28 7.31
CA GLN A 336 5.49 -4.25 7.48
C GLN A 336 4.20 -4.99 7.83
N GLU A 337 3.93 -5.08 9.13
CA GLU A 337 2.61 -5.44 9.64
C GLU A 337 1.67 -4.26 9.35
N ASN A 338 0.85 -4.38 8.31
CA ASN A 338 -0.29 -3.48 8.13
C ASN A 338 -1.45 -4.08 8.92
N LYS A 339 -1.50 -3.84 10.23
CA LYS A 339 -2.67 -4.23 11.04
C LYS A 339 -3.77 -3.21 10.81
N GLY A 340 -4.85 -3.64 10.15
CA GLY A 340 -6.08 -2.86 9.87
C GLY A 340 -6.86 -2.44 11.11
N VAL A 341 -6.24 -1.63 11.97
CA VAL A 341 -6.87 -1.05 13.17
C VAL A 341 -7.27 0.42 12.93
N ALA A 342 -6.89 1.02 11.80
CA ALA A 342 -7.26 2.39 11.44
C ALA A 342 -8.50 2.49 10.52
N ASP A 343 -8.94 1.38 9.92
CA ASP A 343 -9.67 1.47 8.65
C ASP A 343 -11.15 1.85 8.80
N LYS A 344 -11.86 1.34 9.81
CA LYS A 344 -13.32 1.60 9.89
C LYS A 344 -13.70 3.05 10.14
N ALA A 345 -12.88 3.81 10.88
CA ALA A 345 -13.16 5.21 11.18
C ALA A 345 -12.75 6.14 10.04
N ASN A 346 -11.69 5.80 9.31
CA ASN A 346 -11.22 6.59 8.17
C ASN A 346 -12.09 6.32 6.93
N GLU A 347 -12.47 5.07 6.69
CA GLU A 347 -13.46 4.65 5.68
C GLU A 347 -14.80 5.38 5.88
N ALA A 348 -15.29 5.49 7.13
CA ALA A 348 -16.54 6.18 7.46
C ALA A 348 -16.49 7.65 7.06
N ARG A 349 -15.37 8.29 7.39
CA ARG A 349 -15.16 9.71 7.21
C ARG A 349 -14.96 10.07 5.73
N GLN A 350 -14.31 9.20 4.98
CA GLN A 350 -14.17 9.35 3.52
C GLN A 350 -15.49 9.13 2.80
N ALA A 351 -16.25 8.09 3.15
CA ALA A 351 -17.57 7.81 2.59
C ALA A 351 -18.54 8.98 2.82
N GLU A 352 -18.64 9.47 4.06
CA GLU A 352 -19.52 10.58 4.43
C GLU A 352 -19.15 11.89 3.70
N LYS A 353 -17.85 12.13 3.48
CA LYS A 353 -17.36 13.34 2.78
C LYS A 353 -17.48 13.25 1.27
N ALA A 354 -17.27 12.08 0.67
CA ALA A 354 -17.51 11.87 -0.75
C ALA A 354 -19.00 12.11 -1.07
N ILE A 355 -19.89 11.67 -0.20
CA ILE A 355 -21.33 11.94 -0.28
C ILE A 355 -21.64 13.44 -0.17
N ASP A 356 -21.04 14.12 0.81
CA ASP A 356 -21.22 15.58 0.97
C ASP A 356 -20.63 16.39 -0.20
N ALA A 357 -19.57 15.90 -0.84
CA ALA A 357 -18.98 16.52 -2.02
C ALA A 357 -19.88 16.36 -3.25
N VAL A 358 -20.44 15.16 -3.46
CA VAL A 358 -21.35 14.87 -4.58
C VAL A 358 -22.68 15.62 -4.44
N LYS A 359 -23.20 15.76 -3.21
CA LYS A 359 -24.39 16.60 -2.94
C LYS A 359 -24.19 18.08 -3.23
N LYS A 360 -22.95 18.58 -3.18
CA LYS A 360 -22.62 19.97 -3.53
C LYS A 360 -22.49 20.20 -5.03
N THR A 361 -22.41 19.14 -5.83
CA THR A 361 -22.30 19.22 -7.29
C THR A 361 -23.63 18.97 -8.02
N GLU A 362 -24.72 18.63 -7.32
CA GLU A 362 -26.05 18.70 -7.90
C GLU A 362 -26.37 20.18 -8.23
N PRO A 363 -26.51 20.57 -9.51
CA PRO A 363 -27.14 21.83 -9.80
C PRO A 363 -28.56 21.74 -9.28
N ALA A 364 -29.02 22.79 -8.60
CA ALA A 364 -30.42 22.95 -8.24
C ALA A 364 -31.31 22.72 -9.49
N LEU A 365 -31.82 21.51 -9.63
CA LEU A 365 -32.90 21.16 -10.56
C LEU A 365 -34.19 21.61 -9.89
N GLY A 366 -34.43 22.93 -9.95
CA GLY A 366 -35.72 23.57 -9.80
C GLY A 366 -36.15 24.17 -11.12
#